data_AF-A0A5K7ZX81-F1
#
_entry.id   AF-A0A5K7ZX81-F1
#
_cell.length_a   1.000
_cell.length_b   1.000
_cell.length_c   1.000
_cell.angle_alpha   90.00
_cell.angle_beta   90.00
_cell.angle_gamma   90.00
#
_symmetry.space_group_name_H-M   'P 1'
#
loop_
_entity.id
_entity.type
_entity.pdbx_description
1 polymer ?
#
loop_
_entity_poly.entity_id
_entity_poly.type
_entity_poly.pdbx_seq_one_letter_code
_entity_poly.pdbx_strand_id
1 'polypeptide(L)'
;MKAKSMICGGLIVCATLFASNLYAQDGGTVEGNLRVTLNSTIQEVVAGKDTTVHLGSAKLRHSSIGDNVTIYGDSRVKKVSADKNASVSAAALMISNTEIDGDLKAHMVGQTLNIKADKNAQVRLGSAEIENAAFGKDLNLHSYGYVTNGITAGKNAVVSVAGLNAHEVRVDGGDANFCLQARTQEVEAEKGSRVAVSTAELSNATFKKGIDIRTNSEIGRIRAEKGAEVTVASASLSNQSFKGNFYANMTARIPGGIKAGKGAEVEIGSFTME
;
A
#
# COMPACT_ATOMS: atom_id res chain seq x y z
N MET A 1 -15.32 23.98 1.24
CA MET A 1 -14.51 24.02 2.48
C MET A 1 -13.04 24.19 2.12
N LYS A 2 -12.29 25.02 2.87
CA LYS A 2 -10.84 25.22 2.67
C LYS A 2 -10.08 24.00 3.20
N ALA A 3 -9.37 23.30 2.32
CA ALA A 3 -8.42 22.26 2.72
C ALA A 3 -7.32 22.91 3.57
N LYS A 4 -7.28 22.59 4.87
CA LYS A 4 -6.17 22.96 5.75
C LYS A 4 -5.11 21.86 5.66
N SER A 5 -3.95 22.18 5.08
CA SER A 5 -2.74 21.38 5.29
C SER A 5 -2.21 21.66 6.69
N MET A 6 -2.08 20.63 7.51
CA MET A 6 -1.43 20.72 8.81
C MET A 6 -0.16 19.87 8.77
N ILE A 7 1.00 20.53 8.73
CA ILE A 7 2.31 19.90 8.91
C ILE A 7 2.63 20.02 10.40
N CYS A 8 2.74 18.89 11.11
CA CYS A 8 3.13 18.89 12.51
C CYS A 8 4.40 18.04 12.73
N GLY A 9 5.47 18.70 13.18
CA GLY A 9 6.49 18.14 14.07
C GLY A 9 7.70 17.43 13.46
N GLY A 10 8.81 18.17 13.30
CA GLY A 10 10.18 17.62 13.18
C GLY A 10 10.69 17.45 11.75
N LEU A 11 11.07 18.55 11.09
CA LEU A 11 11.63 18.53 9.73
C LEU A 11 12.96 19.29 9.70
N ILE A 12 14.07 18.59 9.44
CA ILE A 12 15.21 19.17 8.72
C ILE A 12 15.11 18.62 7.30
N VAL A 13 14.59 19.42 6.36
CA VAL A 13 14.62 19.12 4.93
C VAL A 13 15.47 20.17 4.24
N CYS A 14 16.61 19.72 3.73
CA CYS A 14 17.42 20.48 2.79
C CYS A 14 17.15 19.90 1.38
N ALA A 15 15.99 20.19 0.80
CA ALA A 15 15.68 19.90 -0.60
C ALA A 15 14.42 20.67 -1.05
N THR A 16 14.41 21.11 -2.31
CA THR A 16 13.24 21.66 -3.00
C THR A 16 12.06 20.68 -2.89
N LEU A 17 11.04 21.05 -2.11
CA LEU A 17 9.90 20.19 -1.76
C LEU A 17 8.70 20.50 -2.67
N PHE A 18 8.36 19.59 -3.58
CA PHE A 18 7.01 19.51 -4.14
C PHE A 18 6.38 18.23 -3.61
N ALA A 19 5.56 18.34 -2.57
CA ALA A 19 4.80 17.22 -2.01
C ALA A 19 3.36 17.66 -1.80
N SER A 20 2.44 17.14 -2.60
CA SER A 20 1.00 17.28 -2.35
C SER A 20 0.47 16.03 -1.64
N ASN A 21 -0.38 16.24 -0.63
CA ASN A 21 -1.14 15.18 0.02
C ASN A 21 -2.60 15.63 0.08
N LEU A 22 -3.53 14.68 -0.03
CA LEU A 22 -4.94 14.94 0.27
C LEU A 22 -5.27 14.36 1.64
N TYR A 23 -5.80 15.20 2.51
CA TYR A 23 -6.46 14.80 3.74
C TYR A 23 -7.91 15.30 3.69
N ALA A 24 -8.84 14.43 3.32
CA ALA A 24 -10.25 14.64 3.64
C ALA A 24 -10.49 13.96 4.99
N GLN A 25 -10.39 14.75 6.07
CA GLN A 25 -10.68 14.30 7.43
C GLN A 25 -12.00 14.94 7.89
N ASP A 26 -12.75 14.19 8.70
CA ASP A 26 -13.93 14.59 9.48
C ASP A 26 -15.16 15.06 8.68
N GLY A 27 -15.99 14.10 8.23
CA GLY A 27 -17.35 14.37 7.79
C GLY A 27 -17.48 15.05 6.42
N GLY A 28 -16.46 14.93 5.57
CA GLY A 28 -16.45 15.56 4.26
C GLY A 28 -17.47 14.91 3.31
N THR A 29 -18.48 15.67 2.90
CA THR A 29 -19.39 15.28 1.81
C THR A 29 -18.93 15.91 0.49
N VAL A 30 -18.84 15.11 -0.56
CA VAL A 30 -18.70 15.57 -1.94
C VAL A 30 -19.92 15.10 -2.72
N GLU A 31 -20.81 16.01 -3.11
CA GLU A 31 -22.06 15.66 -3.82
C GLU A 31 -21.84 15.22 -5.28
N GLY A 32 -20.60 15.33 -5.79
CA GLY A 32 -20.26 14.96 -7.16
C GLY A 32 -18.92 14.24 -7.27
N ASN A 33 -18.33 14.23 -8.46
CA ASN A 33 -17.09 13.50 -8.71
C ASN A 33 -15.91 14.10 -7.92
N LEU A 34 -15.09 13.24 -7.31
CA LEU A 34 -13.82 13.63 -6.70
C LEU A 34 -12.66 13.18 -7.59
N ARG A 35 -11.86 14.12 -8.08
CA ARG A 35 -10.63 13.84 -8.82
C ARG A 35 -9.42 14.44 -8.12
N VAL A 36 -8.42 13.62 -7.83
CA VAL A 36 -7.24 13.99 -7.05
C VAL A 36 -5.98 13.51 -7.78
N THR A 37 -5.00 14.40 -7.93
CA THR A 37 -3.67 14.06 -8.42
C THR A 37 -2.64 14.53 -7.40
N LEU A 38 -1.81 13.61 -6.92
CA LEU A 38 -0.81 13.83 -5.88
C LEU A 38 0.55 13.42 -6.40
N ASN A 39 1.49 14.36 -6.43
CA ASN A 39 2.81 14.11 -6.95
C ASN A 39 3.85 14.52 -5.91
N SER A 40 4.89 13.69 -5.74
CA SER A 40 6.06 14.07 -4.98
C SER A 40 7.36 13.65 -5.64
N THR A 41 8.38 14.51 -5.57
CA THR A 41 9.74 14.18 -6.00
C THR A 41 10.72 14.68 -4.94
N ILE A 42 11.41 13.75 -4.29
CA ILE A 42 12.24 14.02 -3.12
C ILE A 42 13.57 13.27 -3.23
N GLN A 43 14.68 13.91 -2.85
CA GLN A 43 15.99 13.26 -2.89
C GLN A 43 16.17 12.25 -1.74
N GLU A 44 15.77 12.63 -0.55
CA GLU A 44 15.94 11.78 0.63
C GLU A 44 14.86 12.10 1.65
N VAL A 45 14.29 11.03 2.21
CA VAL A 45 13.34 11.09 3.32
C VAL A 45 14.00 10.37 4.49
N VAL A 46 14.23 11.12 5.56
CA VAL A 46 14.65 10.58 6.85
C VAL A 46 13.55 10.92 7.84
N ALA A 47 12.72 9.92 8.15
CA ALA A 47 11.74 10.04 9.22
C ALA A 47 12.41 9.63 10.53
N GLY A 48 12.61 10.61 11.41
CA GLY A 48 13.18 10.38 12.74
C GLY A 48 12.27 9.54 13.62
N LYS A 49 12.78 9.18 14.80
CA LYS A 49 12.05 8.37 15.79
C LYS A 49 10.65 8.94 16.06
N ASP A 50 9.64 8.07 16.05
CA ASP A 50 8.24 8.41 16.31
C ASP A 50 7.64 9.47 15.34
N THR A 51 8.27 9.70 14.17
CA THR A 51 7.79 10.63 13.14
C THR A 51 6.89 9.94 12.12
N THR A 52 5.88 10.64 11.61
CA THR A 52 5.09 10.19 10.47
C THR A 52 5.28 11.11 9.26
N VAL A 53 5.54 10.55 8.09
CA VAL A 53 5.71 11.26 6.83
C VAL A 53 4.76 10.68 5.78
N HIS A 54 4.02 11.55 5.09
CA HIS A 54 3.16 11.18 3.97
C HIS A 54 3.56 12.00 2.74
N LEU A 55 3.75 11.32 1.61
CA LEU A 55 4.26 11.90 0.37
C LEU A 55 3.37 11.42 -0.78
N GLY A 56 2.80 12.35 -1.55
CA GLY A 56 1.92 11.99 -2.66
C GLY A 56 0.78 11.04 -2.27
N SER A 57 0.36 11.04 -1.00
CA SER A 57 -0.54 10.05 -0.42
C SER A 57 -1.94 10.63 -0.23
N ALA A 58 -2.95 9.83 -0.51
CA ALA A 58 -4.36 10.21 -0.37
C ALA A 58 -4.95 9.54 0.86
N LYS A 59 -5.63 10.34 1.70
CA LYS A 59 -6.39 9.85 2.84
C LYS A 59 -7.83 10.34 2.78
N LEU A 60 -8.76 9.40 2.67
CA LEU A 60 -10.20 9.63 2.80
C LEU A 60 -10.67 9.00 4.11
N ARG A 61 -11.19 9.81 5.04
CA ARG A 61 -11.75 9.29 6.29
C ARG A 61 -13.10 9.90 6.57
N HIS A 62 -14.03 9.09 7.10
CA HIS A 62 -15.34 9.59 7.54
C HIS A 62 -16.00 10.47 6.47
N SER A 63 -15.94 10.00 5.23
CA SER A 63 -16.32 10.78 4.05
C SER A 63 -17.47 10.09 3.31
N SER A 64 -18.29 10.90 2.63
CA SER A 64 -19.33 10.42 1.72
C SER A 64 -19.17 11.14 0.38
N ILE A 65 -19.13 10.37 -0.71
CA ILE A 65 -18.91 10.90 -2.06
C ILE A 65 -20.02 10.35 -2.97
N GLY A 66 -20.87 11.24 -3.48
CA GLY A 66 -22.10 10.89 -4.20
C GLY A 66 -21.91 10.38 -5.63
N ASP A 67 -20.72 10.56 -6.21
CA ASP A 67 -20.38 10.05 -7.55
C ASP A 67 -19.03 9.31 -7.54
N ASN A 68 -18.31 9.32 -8.67
CA ASN A 68 -17.08 8.59 -8.86
C ASN A 68 -15.88 9.29 -8.21
N VAL A 69 -14.95 8.47 -7.73
CA VAL A 69 -13.66 8.90 -7.20
C VAL A 69 -12.56 8.44 -8.13
N THR A 70 -11.67 9.37 -8.49
CA THR A 70 -10.45 9.06 -9.22
C THR A 70 -9.24 9.66 -8.50
N ILE A 71 -8.29 8.82 -8.11
CA ILE A 71 -7.08 9.21 -7.39
C ILE A 71 -5.86 8.74 -8.17
N TYR A 72 -4.95 9.66 -8.44
CA TYR A 72 -3.63 9.39 -9.00
C TYR A 72 -2.57 9.84 -8.00
N GLY A 73 -1.73 8.93 -7.52
CA GLY A 73 -0.57 9.23 -6.70
C GLY A 73 0.72 8.79 -7.38
N ASP A 74 1.69 9.69 -7.59
CA ASP A 74 3.04 9.37 -8.05
C ASP A 74 4.05 9.95 -7.05
N SER A 75 4.86 9.11 -6.42
CA SER A 75 5.90 9.55 -5.48
C SER A 75 7.24 8.94 -5.84
N ARG A 76 8.20 9.82 -6.12
CA ARG A 76 9.58 9.48 -6.48
C ARG A 76 10.51 9.98 -5.40
N VAL A 77 10.95 9.07 -4.55
CA VAL A 77 11.85 9.39 -3.43
C VAL A 77 13.15 8.67 -3.66
N LYS A 78 14.29 9.35 -3.85
CA LYS A 78 15.54 8.63 -4.17
C LYS A 78 16.01 7.71 -3.02
N LYS A 79 15.78 8.06 -1.76
CA LYS A 79 16.02 7.18 -0.59
C LYS A 79 14.97 7.38 0.49
N VAL A 80 14.49 6.27 1.08
CA VAL A 80 13.61 6.28 2.25
C VAL A 80 14.30 5.62 3.43
N SER A 81 14.43 6.36 4.54
CA SER A 81 14.85 5.86 5.84
C SER A 81 13.79 6.19 6.89
N ALA A 82 13.34 5.18 7.61
CA ALA A 82 12.42 5.32 8.72
C ALA A 82 13.08 4.77 9.99
N ASP A 83 13.36 5.65 10.94
CA ASP A 83 13.95 5.29 12.23
C ASP A 83 12.94 4.53 13.11
N LYS A 84 13.38 4.16 14.32
CA LYS A 84 12.56 3.41 15.27
C LYS A 84 11.16 4.01 15.44
N ASN A 85 10.13 3.19 15.28
CA ASN A 85 8.71 3.56 15.37
C ASN A 85 8.26 4.65 14.37
N ALA A 86 9.09 5.06 13.41
CA ALA A 86 8.70 6.02 12.39
C ALA A 86 7.76 5.38 11.37
N SER A 87 6.94 6.19 10.71
CA SER A 87 6.05 5.76 9.64
C SER A 87 6.26 6.62 8.40
N VAL A 88 6.52 5.99 7.25
CA VAL A 88 6.64 6.68 5.97
C VAL A 88 5.64 6.08 4.98
N SER A 89 4.86 6.93 4.35
CA SER A 89 3.94 6.56 3.28
C SER A 89 4.25 7.39 2.05
N ALA A 90 4.55 6.74 0.92
CA ALA A 90 4.84 7.39 -0.35
C ALA A 90 3.93 6.80 -1.42
N ALA A 91 3.11 7.65 -2.06
CA ALA A 91 2.00 7.24 -2.91
C ALA A 91 1.11 6.19 -2.24
N ALA A 92 0.76 6.37 -0.97
CA ALA A 92 -0.18 5.47 -0.30
C ALA A 92 -1.64 5.95 -0.46
N LEU A 93 -2.56 5.02 -0.64
CA LEU A 93 -3.99 5.27 -0.53
C LEU A 93 -4.49 4.74 0.82
N MET A 94 -5.17 5.57 1.59
CA MET A 94 -5.77 5.19 2.87
C MET A 94 -7.23 5.61 2.88
N ILE A 95 -8.14 4.64 2.89
CA ILE A 95 -9.58 4.87 2.96
C ILE A 95 -10.10 4.23 4.24
N SER A 96 -10.76 5.00 5.09
CA SER A 96 -11.35 4.46 6.33
C SER A 96 -12.73 5.04 6.58
N ASN A 97 -13.73 4.24 6.95
CA ASN A 97 -15.07 4.73 7.31
C ASN A 97 -15.65 5.65 6.22
N THR A 98 -15.63 5.20 4.96
CA THR A 98 -15.96 6.06 3.80
C THR A 98 -16.92 5.35 2.87
N GLU A 99 -17.92 6.07 2.38
CA GLU A 99 -18.87 5.60 1.37
C GLU A 99 -18.69 6.39 0.06
N ILE A 100 -18.60 5.65 -1.04
CA ILE A 100 -18.51 6.18 -2.39
C ILE A 100 -19.63 5.55 -3.19
N ASP A 101 -20.63 6.34 -3.60
CA ASP A 101 -21.81 5.83 -4.33
C ASP A 101 -21.46 5.39 -5.76
N GLY A 102 -20.39 5.95 -6.34
CA GLY A 102 -19.89 5.65 -7.68
C GLY A 102 -18.74 4.62 -7.72
N ASP A 103 -17.93 4.73 -8.78
CA ASP A 103 -16.70 3.95 -8.94
C ASP A 103 -15.58 4.51 -8.05
N LEU A 104 -14.68 3.66 -7.56
CA LEU A 104 -13.32 4.06 -7.21
C LEU A 104 -12.34 3.62 -8.32
N LYS A 105 -11.55 4.56 -8.82
CA LYS A 105 -10.39 4.33 -9.70
C LYS A 105 -9.15 4.94 -9.07
N ALA A 106 -8.30 4.10 -8.47
CA ALA A 106 -7.07 4.53 -7.85
C ALA A 106 -5.85 4.00 -8.59
N HIS A 107 -4.88 4.87 -8.82
CA HIS A 107 -3.59 4.51 -9.42
C HIS A 107 -2.47 5.12 -8.59
N MET A 108 -1.73 4.26 -7.89
CA MET A 108 -0.73 4.64 -6.90
C MET A 108 0.64 4.09 -7.32
N VAL A 109 1.62 4.97 -7.51
CA VAL A 109 2.96 4.64 -7.98
C VAL A 109 4.00 5.18 -7.01
N GLY A 110 4.72 4.28 -6.34
CA GLY A 110 5.83 4.62 -5.46
C GLY A 110 7.16 4.16 -6.04
N GLN A 111 8.17 5.03 -6.04
CA GLN A 111 9.51 4.74 -6.55
C GLN A 111 10.60 5.18 -5.57
N THR A 112 11.58 4.32 -5.33
CA THR A 112 12.80 4.65 -4.57
C THR A 112 14.00 3.82 -4.99
N LEU A 113 15.21 4.25 -4.66
CA LEU A 113 16.37 3.38 -4.78
C LEU A 113 16.43 2.38 -3.63
N ASN A 114 16.15 2.82 -2.41
CA ASN A 114 16.27 1.99 -1.21
C ASN A 114 15.16 2.31 -0.21
N ILE A 115 14.77 1.28 0.54
CA ILE A 115 13.98 1.41 1.77
C ILE A 115 14.82 0.86 2.92
N LYS A 116 15.00 1.67 3.96
CA LYS A 116 15.50 1.23 5.27
C LYS A 116 14.43 1.51 6.31
N ALA A 117 13.91 0.47 6.95
CA ALA A 117 12.97 0.59 8.04
C ALA A 117 13.61 -0.01 9.30
N ASP A 118 13.94 0.83 10.28
CA ASP A 118 14.54 0.37 11.53
C ASP A 118 13.49 -0.28 12.44
N LYS A 119 13.88 -0.62 13.68
CA LYS A 119 13.04 -1.37 14.62
C LYS A 119 11.64 -0.78 14.78
N ASN A 120 10.60 -1.61 14.57
CA ASN A 120 9.18 -1.22 14.63
C ASN A 120 8.77 -0.09 13.66
N ALA A 121 9.61 0.28 12.70
CA ALA A 121 9.25 1.29 11.70
C ALA A 121 8.23 0.72 10.71
N GLN A 122 7.49 1.61 10.06
CA GLN A 122 6.52 1.24 9.03
C GLN A 122 6.83 2.01 7.74
N VAL A 123 6.88 1.31 6.61
CA VAL A 123 7.02 1.95 5.29
C VAL A 123 5.95 1.39 4.36
N ARG A 124 5.18 2.29 3.72
CA ARG A 124 4.21 1.97 2.68
C ARG A 124 4.61 2.69 1.40
N LEU A 125 4.94 1.95 0.34
CA LEU A 125 5.33 2.50 -0.96
C LEU A 125 4.33 2.05 -2.02
N GLY A 126 3.64 2.99 -2.65
CA GLY A 126 2.67 2.70 -3.70
C GLY A 126 1.64 1.67 -3.25
N SER A 127 1.17 1.73 -2.00
CA SER A 127 0.33 0.71 -1.35
C SER A 127 -1.04 1.27 -0.97
N ALA A 128 -2.01 0.41 -0.70
CA ALA A 128 -3.35 0.80 -0.30
C ALA A 128 -3.79 0.11 1.00
N GLU A 129 -4.52 0.86 1.82
CA GLU A 129 -5.19 0.40 3.02
C GLU A 129 -6.65 0.86 2.95
N ILE A 130 -7.59 -0.07 3.00
CA ILE A 130 -9.03 0.20 2.91
C ILE A 130 -9.72 -0.48 4.08
N GLU A 131 -10.36 0.29 4.95
CA GLU A 131 -10.99 -0.20 6.17
C GLU A 131 -12.42 0.34 6.28
N ASN A 132 -13.40 -0.53 6.54
CA ASN A 132 -14.80 -0.13 6.74
C ASN A 132 -15.28 0.84 5.64
N ALA A 133 -15.25 0.37 4.40
CA ALA A 133 -15.52 1.21 3.24
C ALA A 133 -16.52 0.55 2.29
N ALA A 134 -17.39 1.37 1.71
CA ALA A 134 -18.41 0.94 0.77
C ALA A 134 -18.29 1.63 -0.58
N PHE A 135 -18.47 0.85 -1.64
CA PHE A 135 -18.41 1.29 -3.02
C PHE A 135 -19.69 0.87 -3.74
N GLY A 136 -20.45 1.83 -4.27
CA GLY A 136 -21.72 1.57 -4.94
C GLY A 136 -21.56 0.91 -6.31
N LYS A 137 -20.43 1.12 -6.99
CA LYS A 137 -20.11 0.52 -8.31
C LYS A 137 -18.77 -0.22 -8.28
N ASP A 138 -17.87 0.02 -9.25
CA ASP A 138 -16.64 -0.75 -9.38
C ASP A 138 -15.55 -0.25 -8.43
N LEU A 139 -14.76 -1.18 -7.90
CA LEU A 139 -13.54 -0.88 -7.13
C LEU A 139 -12.32 -1.25 -7.96
N ASN A 140 -11.62 -0.27 -8.51
CA ASN A 140 -10.43 -0.47 -9.33
C ASN A 140 -9.22 0.17 -8.64
N LEU A 141 -8.26 -0.66 -8.24
CA LEU A 141 -7.01 -0.20 -7.64
C LEU A 141 -5.83 -0.78 -8.40
N HIS A 142 -4.98 0.12 -8.87
CA HIS A 142 -3.68 -0.19 -9.44
C HIS A 142 -2.60 0.36 -8.52
N SER A 143 -1.73 -0.52 -8.02
CA SER A 143 -0.69 -0.20 -7.05
C SER A 143 0.65 -0.68 -7.58
N TYR A 144 1.61 0.24 -7.72
CA TYR A 144 2.92 -0.02 -8.31
C TYR A 144 4.03 0.43 -7.37
N GLY A 145 5.01 -0.43 -7.13
CA GLY A 145 6.11 -0.18 -6.21
C GLY A 145 7.46 -0.57 -6.79
N TYR A 146 8.34 0.39 -7.04
CA TYR A 146 9.66 0.14 -7.62
C TYR A 146 10.76 0.54 -6.64
N VAL A 147 11.52 -0.44 -6.15
CA VAL A 147 12.67 -0.24 -5.25
C VAL A 147 13.94 -0.71 -5.96
N THR A 148 14.71 0.19 -6.57
CA THR A 148 15.78 -0.18 -7.51
C THR A 148 16.83 -1.11 -6.92
N ASN A 149 17.26 -0.88 -5.68
CA ASN A 149 18.30 -1.67 -5.03
C ASN A 149 17.66 -2.65 -4.06
N GLY A 150 17.23 -2.20 -2.89
CA GLY A 150 16.73 -3.14 -1.90
C GLY A 150 15.88 -2.55 -0.80
N ILE A 151 15.24 -3.47 -0.09
CA ILE A 151 14.44 -3.25 1.10
C ILE A 151 15.18 -3.90 2.26
N THR A 152 15.50 -3.11 3.28
CA THR A 152 15.98 -3.61 4.57
C THR A 152 14.93 -3.31 5.64
N ALA A 153 14.36 -4.36 6.21
CA ALA A 153 13.41 -4.29 7.30
C ALA A 153 14.07 -4.80 8.58
N GLY A 154 14.38 -3.88 9.48
CA GLY A 154 14.94 -4.15 10.79
C GLY A 154 13.94 -4.88 11.70
N LYS A 155 14.40 -5.30 12.87
CA LYS A 155 13.58 -6.07 13.83
C LYS A 155 12.15 -5.52 14.02
N ASN A 156 11.14 -6.36 13.78
CA ASN A 156 9.72 -6.01 13.90
C ASN A 156 9.25 -4.84 13.01
N ALA A 157 10.04 -4.42 12.02
CA ALA A 157 9.59 -3.42 11.05
C ALA A 157 8.51 -4.01 10.14
N VAL A 158 7.66 -3.15 9.59
CA VAL A 158 6.65 -3.52 8.59
C VAL A 158 6.91 -2.72 7.32
N VAL A 159 7.15 -3.41 6.21
CA VAL A 159 7.33 -2.77 4.91
C VAL A 159 6.31 -3.33 3.94
N SER A 160 5.52 -2.46 3.32
CA SER A 160 4.58 -2.80 2.26
C SER A 160 4.96 -2.03 0.99
N VAL A 161 5.15 -2.77 -0.11
CA VAL A 161 5.46 -2.23 -1.43
C VAL A 161 4.44 -2.78 -2.42
N ALA A 162 3.64 -1.90 -3.03
CA ALA A 162 2.50 -2.32 -3.84
C ALA A 162 1.52 -3.27 -3.12
N GLY A 163 1.42 -3.17 -1.80
CA GLY A 163 0.48 -3.99 -1.03
C GLY A 163 -0.92 -3.39 -1.00
N LEU A 164 -1.92 -4.25 -0.85
CA LEU A 164 -3.29 -3.93 -0.51
C LEU A 164 -3.64 -4.66 0.79
N ASN A 165 -4.09 -3.92 1.79
CA ASN A 165 -4.81 -4.48 2.92
C ASN A 165 -6.22 -3.89 2.92
N ALA A 166 -7.23 -4.76 2.79
CA ALA A 166 -8.63 -4.43 2.73
C ALA A 166 -9.39 -5.19 3.83
N HIS A 167 -10.04 -4.46 4.73
CA HIS A 167 -10.82 -5.00 5.84
C HIS A 167 -12.20 -4.36 5.86
N GLU A 168 -13.26 -5.17 6.05
CA GLU A 168 -14.64 -4.67 6.12
C GLU A 168 -15.01 -3.85 4.87
N VAL A 169 -14.78 -4.42 3.70
CA VAL A 169 -15.04 -3.76 2.41
C VAL A 169 -16.32 -4.30 1.78
N ARG A 170 -17.15 -3.40 1.26
CA ARG A 170 -18.38 -3.75 0.52
C ARG A 170 -18.36 -3.13 -0.87
N VAL A 171 -18.55 -3.95 -1.90
CA VAL A 171 -18.72 -3.51 -3.30
C VAL A 171 -20.09 -3.97 -3.79
N ASP A 172 -20.96 -3.01 -4.08
CA ASP A 172 -22.40 -3.23 -4.14
C ASP A 172 -22.98 -3.44 -5.53
N GLY A 173 -22.44 -2.76 -6.54
CA GLY A 173 -22.98 -2.79 -7.90
C GLY A 173 -21.97 -3.23 -8.96
N GLY A 174 -20.69 -3.31 -8.62
CA GLY A 174 -19.58 -3.49 -9.55
C GLY A 174 -18.65 -4.65 -9.23
N ASP A 175 -17.66 -4.82 -10.11
CA ASP A 175 -16.54 -5.75 -9.91
C ASP A 175 -15.43 -5.09 -9.07
N ALA A 176 -14.60 -5.92 -8.43
CA ALA A 176 -13.39 -5.46 -7.74
C ALA A 176 -12.14 -5.92 -8.49
N ASN A 177 -11.34 -4.98 -8.97
CA ASN A 177 -10.14 -5.23 -9.75
C ASN A 177 -8.91 -4.66 -9.05
N PHE A 178 -7.98 -5.54 -8.70
CA PHE A 178 -6.74 -5.20 -8.00
C PHE A 178 -5.54 -5.60 -8.86
N CYS A 179 -4.77 -4.60 -9.29
CA CYS A 179 -3.52 -4.82 -10.04
C CYS A 179 -2.35 -4.31 -9.20
N LEU A 180 -1.60 -5.23 -8.62
CA LEU A 180 -0.48 -4.96 -7.73
C LEU A 180 0.79 -5.39 -8.45
N GLN A 181 1.77 -4.49 -8.54
CA GLN A 181 3.04 -4.81 -9.18
C GLN A 181 4.22 -4.22 -8.43
N ALA A 182 5.24 -5.03 -8.18
CA ALA A 182 6.45 -4.55 -7.54
C ALA A 182 7.73 -5.10 -8.16
N ARG A 183 8.81 -4.33 -8.00
CA ARG A 183 10.16 -4.76 -8.38
C ARG A 183 11.18 -4.33 -7.35
N THR A 184 12.08 -5.24 -6.98
CA THR A 184 13.27 -4.89 -6.21
C THR A 184 14.44 -5.85 -6.48
N GLN A 185 15.70 -5.46 -6.25
CA GLN A 185 16.81 -6.42 -6.38
C GLN A 185 16.97 -7.26 -5.11
N GLU A 186 16.59 -6.75 -3.95
CA GLU A 186 16.84 -7.44 -2.69
C GLU A 186 15.81 -7.13 -1.61
N VAL A 187 15.43 -8.16 -0.86
CA VAL A 187 14.72 -8.03 0.40
C VAL A 187 15.56 -8.67 1.51
N GLU A 188 15.91 -7.88 2.51
CA GLU A 188 16.50 -8.32 3.77
C GLU A 188 15.51 -8.04 4.90
N ALA A 189 15.00 -9.09 5.51
CA ALA A 189 14.02 -9.04 6.59
C ALA A 189 14.65 -9.61 7.87
N GLU A 190 14.91 -8.76 8.85
CA GLU A 190 15.44 -9.15 10.16
C GLU A 190 14.36 -9.82 11.03
N LYS A 191 14.77 -10.34 12.19
CA LYS A 191 13.90 -11.03 13.15
C LYS A 191 12.56 -10.32 13.39
N GLY A 192 11.45 -11.04 13.18
CA GLY A 192 10.10 -10.56 13.51
C GLY A 192 9.57 -9.48 12.58
N SER A 193 10.35 -9.06 11.57
CA SER A 193 9.88 -8.10 10.57
C SER A 193 8.88 -8.74 9.61
N ARG A 194 8.04 -7.90 9.00
CA ARG A 194 7.04 -8.30 8.01
C ARG A 194 7.27 -7.48 6.75
N VAL A 195 7.56 -8.14 5.63
CA VAL A 195 7.77 -7.49 4.33
C VAL A 195 6.79 -8.05 3.32
N ALA A 196 5.91 -7.19 2.83
CA ALA A 196 4.87 -7.51 1.87
C ALA A 196 5.15 -6.80 0.54
N VAL A 197 5.34 -7.55 -0.54
CA VAL A 197 5.71 -7.02 -1.87
C VAL A 197 4.73 -7.50 -2.93
N SER A 198 3.86 -6.61 -3.41
CA SER A 198 2.76 -6.93 -4.32
C SER A 198 1.82 -7.97 -3.71
N THR A 199 1.15 -7.63 -2.60
CA THR A 199 0.29 -8.58 -1.88
C THR A 199 -1.11 -8.03 -1.70
N ALA A 200 -2.11 -8.91 -1.77
CA ALA A 200 -3.50 -8.54 -1.51
C ALA A 200 -4.04 -9.31 -0.30
N GLU A 201 -4.30 -8.61 0.79
CA GLU A 201 -4.96 -9.16 1.98
C GLU A 201 -6.38 -8.61 2.05
N LEU A 202 -7.37 -9.47 1.92
CA LEU A 202 -8.79 -9.12 1.97
C LEU A 202 -9.43 -9.88 3.12
N SER A 203 -10.12 -9.17 4.01
CA SER A 203 -10.79 -9.75 5.17
C SER A 203 -12.16 -9.12 5.40
N ASN A 204 -13.14 -9.94 5.80
CA ASN A 204 -14.51 -9.49 6.07
C ASN A 204 -15.12 -8.66 4.94
N ALA A 205 -14.94 -9.09 3.68
CA ALA A 205 -15.37 -8.29 2.54
C ALA A 205 -16.45 -8.98 1.69
N THR A 206 -17.37 -8.18 1.17
CA THR A 206 -18.51 -8.61 0.37
C THR A 206 -18.48 -7.93 -0.99
N PHE A 207 -18.50 -8.73 -2.05
CA PHE A 207 -18.48 -8.26 -3.43
C PHE A 207 -19.71 -8.81 -4.15
N LYS A 208 -20.66 -7.95 -4.54
CA LYS A 208 -21.90 -8.45 -5.20
C LYS A 208 -21.66 -8.99 -6.61
N LYS A 209 -20.49 -8.75 -7.21
CA LYS A 209 -20.05 -9.32 -8.49
C LYS A 209 -18.71 -10.05 -8.36
N GLY A 210 -17.87 -10.00 -9.41
CA GLY A 210 -16.62 -10.72 -9.48
C GLY A 210 -15.46 -9.97 -8.82
N ILE A 211 -14.37 -10.70 -8.64
CA ILE A 211 -13.11 -10.19 -8.11
C ILE A 211 -11.99 -10.65 -9.03
N ASP A 212 -11.10 -9.72 -9.38
CA ASP A 212 -9.92 -9.96 -10.17
C ASP A 212 -8.69 -9.44 -9.40
N ILE A 213 -7.82 -10.34 -8.98
CA ILE A 213 -6.57 -10.02 -8.29
C ILE A 213 -5.40 -10.42 -9.19
N ARG A 214 -4.58 -9.44 -9.56
CA ARG A 214 -3.32 -9.65 -10.26
C ARG A 214 -2.19 -9.12 -9.42
N THR A 215 -1.30 -10.00 -8.98
CA THR A 215 -0.08 -9.62 -8.27
C THR A 215 1.13 -10.07 -9.08
N ASN A 216 2.01 -9.14 -9.43
CA ASN A 216 3.26 -9.46 -10.13
C ASN A 216 4.47 -8.89 -9.37
N SER A 217 5.47 -9.72 -9.11
CA SER A 217 6.72 -9.28 -8.48
C SER A 217 7.95 -9.86 -9.16
N GLU A 218 8.94 -9.00 -9.39
CA GLU A 218 10.31 -9.43 -9.67
C GLU A 218 11.22 -8.98 -8.51
N ILE A 219 11.78 -9.96 -7.79
CA ILE A 219 12.68 -9.72 -6.66
C ILE A 219 14.01 -10.40 -6.97
N GLY A 220 15.14 -9.70 -6.95
CA GLY A 220 16.43 -10.34 -7.24
C GLY A 220 16.75 -11.49 -6.27
N ARG A 221 16.75 -11.24 -4.96
CA ARG A 221 16.95 -12.25 -3.91
C ARG A 221 16.20 -11.91 -2.63
N ILE A 222 15.90 -12.92 -1.82
CA ILE A 222 15.27 -12.76 -0.50
C ILE A 222 16.14 -13.37 0.59
N ARG A 223 16.31 -12.63 1.69
CA ARG A 223 16.89 -13.11 2.94
C ARG A 223 15.94 -12.78 4.08
N ALA A 224 15.38 -13.82 4.70
CA ALA A 224 14.51 -13.71 5.86
C ALA A 224 15.20 -14.33 7.07
N GLU A 225 15.38 -13.57 8.14
CA GLU A 225 15.95 -14.06 9.40
C GLU A 225 14.91 -14.75 10.28
N LYS A 226 15.32 -15.23 11.46
CA LYS A 226 14.47 -15.97 12.39
C LYS A 226 13.16 -15.24 12.69
N GLY A 227 12.02 -15.86 12.37
CA GLY A 227 10.70 -15.28 12.66
C GLY A 227 10.34 -14.08 11.78
N ALA A 228 11.09 -13.80 10.71
CA ALA A 228 10.69 -12.83 9.72
C ALA A 228 9.61 -13.42 8.81
N GLU A 229 8.66 -12.58 8.39
CA GLU A 229 7.60 -12.91 7.43
C GLU A 229 7.86 -12.13 6.14
N VAL A 230 7.99 -12.82 5.01
CA VAL A 230 8.14 -12.19 3.69
C VAL A 230 7.11 -12.77 2.73
N THR A 231 6.18 -11.93 2.29
CA THR A 231 5.09 -12.33 1.38
C THR A 231 5.24 -11.58 0.06
N VAL A 232 5.22 -12.29 -1.07
CA VAL A 232 5.54 -11.74 -2.38
C VAL A 232 4.57 -12.23 -3.45
N ALA A 233 3.99 -11.30 -4.21
CA ALA A 233 3.05 -11.62 -5.30
C ALA A 233 2.00 -12.64 -4.85
N SER A 234 1.33 -12.39 -3.73
CA SER A 234 0.45 -13.36 -3.09
C SER A 234 -0.88 -12.71 -2.69
N ALA A 235 -1.91 -13.51 -2.49
CA ALA A 235 -3.17 -13.02 -1.95
C ALA A 235 -3.75 -13.93 -0.87
N SER A 236 -4.33 -13.31 0.16
CA SER A 236 -5.03 -14.00 1.25
C SER A 236 -6.42 -13.39 1.42
N LEU A 237 -7.44 -14.23 1.33
CA LEU A 237 -8.85 -13.87 1.41
C LEU A 237 -9.46 -14.59 2.61
N SER A 238 -9.96 -13.86 3.60
CA SER A 238 -10.59 -14.45 4.79
C SER A 238 -11.99 -13.90 5.00
N ASN A 239 -12.96 -14.78 5.25
CA ASN A 239 -14.37 -14.40 5.46
C ASN A 239 -14.90 -13.52 4.32
N GLN A 240 -14.90 -14.07 3.10
CA GLN A 240 -15.29 -13.38 1.88
C GLN A 240 -16.62 -13.91 1.35
N SER A 241 -17.43 -13.02 0.78
CA SER A 241 -18.64 -13.41 0.03
C SER A 241 -18.65 -12.72 -1.33
N PHE A 242 -18.72 -13.50 -2.40
CA PHE A 242 -18.89 -13.00 -3.75
C PHE A 242 -19.86 -13.85 -4.59
N LYS A 243 -20.53 -13.21 -5.56
CA LYS A 243 -21.51 -13.88 -6.45
C LYS A 243 -21.02 -14.03 -7.90
N GLY A 244 -19.98 -13.29 -8.28
CA GLY A 244 -19.41 -13.35 -9.64
C GLY A 244 -18.23 -14.32 -9.75
N ASN A 245 -17.53 -14.23 -10.88
CA ASN A 245 -16.30 -15.00 -11.09
C ASN A 245 -15.17 -14.48 -10.20
N PHE A 246 -14.36 -15.39 -9.71
CA PHE A 246 -13.10 -15.07 -9.03
C PHE A 246 -11.94 -15.39 -9.98
N TYR A 247 -11.10 -14.39 -10.23
CA TYR A 247 -9.85 -14.55 -10.99
C TYR A 247 -8.68 -14.11 -10.12
N ALA A 248 -7.66 -14.96 -10.06
CA ALA A 248 -6.41 -14.63 -9.39
C ALA A 248 -5.22 -15.03 -10.25
N ASN A 249 -4.27 -14.11 -10.41
CA ASN A 249 -3.01 -14.34 -11.09
C ASN A 249 -1.85 -13.80 -10.26
N MET A 250 -1.07 -14.75 -9.73
CA MET A 250 0.09 -14.49 -8.91
C MET A 250 1.35 -14.88 -9.66
N THR A 251 2.19 -13.92 -9.98
CA THR A 251 3.47 -14.16 -10.66
C THR A 251 4.61 -13.61 -9.83
N ALA A 252 5.52 -14.48 -9.42
CA ALA A 252 6.76 -14.09 -8.75
C ALA A 252 7.98 -14.62 -9.52
N ARG A 253 9.00 -13.77 -9.69
CA ARG A 253 10.30 -14.16 -10.25
C ARG A 253 11.42 -13.81 -9.28
N ILE A 254 12.18 -14.82 -8.84
CA ILE A 254 13.25 -14.67 -7.85
C ILE A 254 14.54 -15.37 -8.28
N PRO A 255 15.32 -14.80 -9.22
CA PRO A 255 16.45 -15.49 -9.85
C PRO A 255 17.63 -15.75 -8.90
N GLY A 256 17.82 -14.92 -7.88
CA GLY A 256 18.88 -15.04 -6.87
C GLY A 256 18.51 -15.93 -5.69
N GLY A 257 17.33 -16.53 -5.70
CA GLY A 257 16.87 -17.48 -4.68
C GLY A 257 16.41 -16.86 -3.37
N ILE A 258 16.09 -17.74 -2.42
CA ILE A 258 15.51 -17.41 -1.12
C ILE A 258 16.36 -18.07 -0.04
N LYS A 259 16.73 -17.30 0.98
CA LYS A 259 17.38 -17.79 2.20
C LYS A 259 16.50 -17.49 3.41
N ALA A 260 15.87 -18.52 3.95
CA ALA A 260 15.01 -18.44 5.13
C ALA A 260 15.74 -18.99 6.38
N GLY A 261 15.77 -18.19 7.45
CA GLY A 261 16.27 -18.58 8.76
C GLY A 261 15.25 -19.45 9.53
N LYS A 262 15.66 -19.98 10.69
CA LYS A 262 14.80 -20.82 11.53
C LYS A 262 13.50 -20.10 11.89
N GLY A 263 12.36 -20.69 11.51
CA GLY A 263 11.03 -20.14 11.80
C GLY A 263 10.72 -18.85 11.05
N ALA A 264 11.46 -18.51 10.00
CA ALA A 264 11.03 -17.52 9.03
C ALA A 264 9.91 -18.11 8.17
N GLU A 265 8.94 -17.28 7.81
CA GLU A 265 7.86 -17.62 6.87
C GLU A 265 8.07 -16.83 5.59
N VAL A 266 8.12 -17.53 4.46
CA VAL A 266 8.32 -16.92 3.15
C VAL A 266 7.28 -17.47 2.20
N GLU A 267 6.35 -16.61 1.78
CA GLU A 267 5.23 -16.95 0.93
C GLU A 267 5.39 -16.26 -0.43
N ILE A 268 5.46 -17.05 -1.51
CA ILE A 268 5.78 -16.54 -2.84
C ILE A 268 4.74 -17.08 -3.82
N GLY A 269 4.06 -16.19 -4.54
CA GLY A 269 3.06 -16.63 -5.51
C GLY A 269 1.88 -17.37 -4.88
N SER A 270 1.62 -17.17 -3.57
CA SER A 270 0.65 -17.97 -2.83
C SER A 270 -0.75 -17.39 -2.94
N PHE A 271 -1.73 -18.28 -2.82
CA PHE A 271 -3.13 -17.93 -2.66
C PHE A 271 -3.73 -18.71 -1.50
N THR A 272 -4.36 -18.00 -0.57
CA THR A 272 -5.11 -18.59 0.54
C THR A 272 -6.53 -18.01 0.53
N MET A 273 -7.52 -18.88 0.73
CA MET A 273 -8.91 -18.48 0.91
C MET A 273 -9.53 -19.28 2.05
N GLU A 274 -10.00 -18.58 3.09
CA GLU A 274 -10.59 -19.12 4.32
C GLU A 274 -11.97 -18.54 4.62
#